data_AF-A0A925Y2U1-F1
#
_entry.id   AF-A0A925Y2U1-F1
#
_cell.length_a   1.000
_cell.length_b   1.000
_cell.length_c   1.000
_cell.angle_alpha   90.00
_cell.angle_beta   90.00
_cell.angle_gamma   90.00
#
_symmetry.space_group_name_H-M   'P 1'
#
loop_
_entity.id
_entity.type
_entity.pdbx_description
1 polymer ?
#
loop_
_entity_poly.entity_id
_entity_poly.type
_entity_poly.pdbx_seq_one_letter_code
_entity_poly.pdbx_strand_id
1 'polypeptide(L)'
;VHSTGGLYDTVRPLDVEHSTGNGIRFDHYSSDGFRWAIDRAMEFHALPEETRAAQLGRVMLESAREFSHKEVARRYIEIYEKMLERPLVEKESGEAIKAIADGLV
;
A
#
# COMPACT_ATOMS: atom_id res chain seq x y z
N VAL A 1 3.64 -13.71 -4.20
CA VAL A 1 2.93 -14.15 -2.96
C VAL A 1 1.61 -14.82 -3.31
N HIS A 2 1.05 -15.65 -2.43
CA HIS A 2 -0.28 -16.21 -2.64
C HIS A 2 -1.37 -15.21 -2.25
N SER A 3 -2.48 -15.23 -2.98
CA SER A 3 -3.68 -14.39 -2.78
C SER A 3 -4.50 -14.77 -1.55
N THR A 4 -3.97 -14.50 -0.36
CA THR A 4 -4.67 -14.79 0.91
C THR A 4 -4.72 -13.60 1.84
N GLY A 5 -5.92 -13.31 2.38
CA GLY A 5 -6.14 -12.31 3.42
C GLY A 5 -5.56 -10.95 3.06
N GLY A 6 -4.84 -10.33 3.99
CA GLY A 6 -4.27 -8.99 3.79
C GLY A 6 -3.30 -8.87 2.61
N LEU A 7 -2.70 -9.96 2.12
CA LEU A 7 -1.86 -9.90 0.91
C LEU A 7 -2.68 -9.75 -0.37
N TYR A 8 -3.91 -10.26 -0.38
CA TYR A 8 -4.84 -10.02 -1.48
C TYR A 8 -5.24 -8.54 -1.55
N ASP A 9 -5.43 -7.89 -0.40
CA ASP A 9 -5.88 -6.50 -0.37
C ASP A 9 -4.73 -5.50 -0.61
N THR A 10 -3.48 -5.92 -0.37
CA THR A 10 -2.32 -5.00 -0.39
C THR A 10 -1.40 -5.18 -1.60
N VAL A 11 -1.40 -6.35 -2.25
CA VAL A 11 -0.55 -6.61 -3.42
C VAL A 11 -1.40 -6.65 -4.69
N ARG A 12 -1.22 -5.64 -5.55
CA ARG A 12 -1.83 -5.48 -6.87
C ARG A 12 -0.84 -5.93 -7.96
N PRO A 13 -1.29 -6.66 -9.00
CA PRO A 13 -0.42 -7.09 -10.09
C PRO A 13 0.36 -5.94 -10.69
N LEU A 14 1.69 -6.07 -10.76
CA LEU A 14 2.58 -5.07 -11.34
C LEU A 14 2.38 -5.00 -12.85
N ASP A 15 2.13 -3.79 -13.34
CA ASP A 15 2.07 -3.46 -14.77
C ASP A 15 3.11 -2.38 -15.04
N VAL A 16 4.21 -2.78 -15.69
CA VAL A 16 5.34 -1.90 -15.98
C VAL A 16 5.01 -0.91 -17.10
N GLU A 17 4.21 -1.32 -18.09
CA GLU A 17 3.85 -0.50 -19.24
C GLU A 17 3.03 0.71 -18.80
N HIS A 18 2.06 0.49 -17.91
CA HIS A 18 1.22 1.54 -17.37
C HIS A 18 1.77 2.13 -16.06
N SER A 19 2.88 1.60 -15.53
CA SER A 19 3.46 1.97 -14.24
C SER A 19 2.47 1.91 -13.07
N THR A 20 1.70 0.83 -13.01
CA THR A 20 0.70 0.59 -11.96
C THR A 20 0.96 -0.72 -11.22
N GLY A 21 0.24 -0.96 -10.13
CA GLY A 21 0.43 -2.13 -9.28
C GLY A 21 1.72 -2.07 -8.46
N ASN A 22 1.96 -3.10 -7.64
CA ASN A 22 3.04 -3.08 -6.67
C ASN A 22 3.68 -4.43 -6.38
N GLY A 23 3.28 -5.50 -7.07
CA GLY A 23 3.95 -6.79 -6.88
C GLY A 23 3.42 -7.93 -7.73
N ILE A 24 3.90 -9.11 -7.40
CA ILE A 24 3.62 -10.34 -8.13
C ILE A 24 2.91 -11.30 -7.18
N ARG A 25 1.66 -11.59 -7.50
CA ARG A 25 0.76 -12.39 -6.69
C ARG A 25 0.06 -13.41 -7.56
N PHE A 26 -0.06 -14.65 -7.10
CA PHE A 26 -0.80 -15.71 -7.79
C PHE A 26 -2.09 -16.04 -7.05
N ASP A 27 -3.18 -16.14 -7.80
CA ASP A 27 -4.53 -16.30 -7.24
C ASP A 27 -4.91 -17.75 -6.92
N HIS A 28 -4.29 -18.70 -7.61
CA HIS A 28 -4.60 -20.12 -7.47
C HIS A 28 -3.52 -20.82 -6.64
N TYR A 29 -3.90 -21.39 -5.50
CA TYR A 29 -2.98 -22.17 -4.65
C TYR A 29 -2.62 -23.51 -5.30
N SER A 30 -1.76 -23.47 -6.32
CA SER A 30 -1.30 -24.63 -7.07
C SER A 30 0.16 -24.47 -7.49
N SER A 31 0.79 -25.58 -7.88
CA SER A 31 2.13 -25.58 -8.50
C SER A 31 2.19 -24.64 -9.71
N ASP A 32 1.13 -24.65 -10.52
CA ASP A 32 1.07 -23.88 -11.76
C ASP A 32 0.91 -22.39 -11.47
N GLY A 33 0.08 -22.03 -10.48
CA GLY A 33 -0.05 -20.64 -10.02
C GLY A 33 1.27 -20.12 -9.44
N PHE A 34 1.98 -20.93 -8.67
CA PHE A 34 3.29 -20.56 -8.15
C PHE A 34 4.33 -20.42 -9.27
N ARG A 35 4.35 -21.36 -10.24
CA ARG A 35 5.24 -21.29 -11.40
C ARG A 35 5.00 -20.03 -12.21
N TRP A 36 3.74 -19.67 -12.48
CA TRP A 36 3.38 -18.43 -13.14
C TRP A 36 3.95 -17.20 -12.45
N ALA A 37 3.89 -17.15 -11.11
CA ALA A 37 4.46 -16.03 -10.36
C ALA A 37 5.99 -15.96 -10.48
N ILE A 38 6.68 -17.10 -10.54
CA ILE A 38 8.12 -17.15 -10.80
C ILE A 38 8.42 -16.60 -12.19
N ASP A 39 7.69 -17.04 -13.21
CA ASP A 39 7.90 -16.58 -14.59
C ASP A 39 7.71 -15.06 -14.71
N ARG A 40 6.66 -14.50 -14.09
CA ARG A 40 6.45 -13.04 -13.98
C ARG A 40 7.61 -12.33 -13.28
N ALA A 41 8.16 -12.91 -12.21
CA ALA A 41 9.29 -12.33 -11.49
C ALA A 41 10.56 -12.32 -12.35
N MET A 42 10.80 -13.39 -13.10
CA MET A 42 11.94 -13.49 -14.01
C MET A 42 11.82 -12.54 -15.20
N GLU A 43 10.61 -12.36 -15.75
CA GLU A 43 10.33 -11.37 -16.79
C GLU A 43 10.62 -9.95 -16.31
N PHE A 44 10.14 -9.58 -15.11
CA PHE A 44 10.46 -8.29 -14.52
C PHE A 44 11.97 -8.12 -14.27
N HIS A 45 12.63 -9.16 -13.77
CA HIS A 45 14.08 -9.15 -13.55
C HIS A 45 14.86 -8.99 -14.86
N ALA A 46 14.37 -9.52 -15.98
CA ALA A 46 15.02 -9.42 -17.28
C ALA A 46 14.94 -8.02 -17.92
N LEU A 47 14.10 -7.11 -17.41
CA LEU A 47 14.00 -5.73 -17.89
C LEU A 47 15.30 -4.94 -17.67
N PRO A 48 15.53 -3.82 -18.37
CA PRO A 48 16.65 -2.92 -18.10
C PRO A 48 16.70 -2.46 -16.64
N GLU A 49 17.91 -2.23 -16.12
CA GLU A 49 18.10 -1.84 -14.72
C GLU A 49 17.38 -0.55 -14.37
N GLU A 50 17.42 0.43 -15.28
CA GLU A 50 16.78 1.72 -15.13
C GLU A 50 15.27 1.57 -14.99
N THR A 51 14.65 0.69 -15.79
CA THR A 51 13.22 0.39 -15.72
C THR A 51 12.86 -0.25 -14.39
N ARG A 52 13.63 -1.26 -13.94
CA ARG A 52 13.39 -1.92 -12.66
C ARG A 52 13.55 -0.94 -11.50
N ALA A 53 14.62 -0.15 -11.49
CA ALA A 53 14.90 0.82 -10.43
C ALA A 53 13.79 1.87 -10.31
N ALA A 54 13.29 2.38 -11.43
CA ALA A 54 12.17 3.32 -11.46
C ALA A 54 10.89 2.70 -10.84
N GLN A 55 10.55 1.46 -11.23
CA GLN A 55 9.38 0.77 -10.67
C GLN A 55 9.54 0.47 -9.18
N LEU A 56 10.72 0.01 -8.74
CA LEU A 56 11.00 -0.24 -7.33
C LEU A 56 10.86 1.04 -6.51
N GLY A 57 11.47 2.13 -6.95
CA GLY A 57 11.40 3.42 -6.26
C GLY A 57 9.96 3.93 -6.14
N ARG A 58 9.17 3.84 -7.21
CA ARG A 58 7.74 4.17 -7.21
C ARG A 58 6.98 3.32 -6.19
N VAL A 59 7.12 2.00 -6.27
CA VAL A 59 6.42 1.06 -5.39
C VAL A 59 6.77 1.31 -3.92
N MET A 60 8.04 1.55 -3.61
CA MET A 60 8.50 1.87 -2.26
C MET A 60 7.84 3.17 -1.74
N LEU A 61 7.83 4.23 -2.56
CA LEU A 61 7.25 5.51 -2.19
C LEU A 61 5.73 5.41 -1.98
N GLU A 62 5.02 4.75 -2.89
CA GLU A 62 3.57 4.55 -2.79
C GLU A 62 3.22 3.70 -1.58
N SER A 63 3.93 2.59 -1.36
CA SER A 63 3.70 1.70 -0.22
C SER A 63 3.95 2.40 1.11
N ALA A 64 5.00 3.22 1.20
CA ALA A 64 5.30 4.01 2.40
C ALA A 64 4.20 5.02 2.72
N ARG A 65 3.57 5.62 1.69
CA ARG A 65 2.44 6.54 1.87
C ARG A 65 1.17 5.79 2.27
N GLU A 66 0.82 4.75 1.51
CA GLU A 66 -0.44 4.03 1.66
C GLU A 66 -0.51 3.23 2.97
N PHE A 67 0.59 2.61 3.38
CA PHE A 67 0.66 1.79 4.59
C PHE A 67 1.25 2.55 5.79
N SER A 68 1.25 3.88 5.74
CA SER A 68 1.68 4.72 6.86
C SER A 68 0.73 4.63 8.05
N HIS A 69 1.25 4.82 9.27
CA HIS A 69 0.43 4.88 10.48
C HIS A 69 -0.69 5.93 10.38
N LYS A 70 -0.42 7.06 9.72
CA LYS A 70 -1.40 8.12 9.49
C LYS A 70 -2.58 7.61 8.67
N GLU A 71 -2.32 6.94 7.54
CA GLU A 71 -3.38 6.42 6.68
C GLU A 71 -4.14 5.26 7.34
N VAL A 72 -3.43 4.39 8.05
CA VAL A 72 -4.07 3.31 8.84
C VAL A 72 -5.00 3.91 9.90
N ALA A 73 -4.53 4.87 10.70
CA ALA A 73 -5.35 5.53 11.72
C ALA A 73 -6.57 6.23 11.11
N ARG A 74 -6.40 6.95 9.99
CA ARG A 74 -7.51 7.59 9.26
C ARG A 74 -8.56 6.57 8.85
N ARG A 75 -8.16 5.46 8.22
CA ARG A 75 -9.08 4.39 7.79
C ARG A 75 -9.82 3.76 8.97
N TYR A 76 -9.14 3.56 10.11
CA TYR A 76 -9.78 3.06 11.33
C TYR A 76 -10.83 4.03 11.86
N ILE A 77 -10.52 5.34 11.92
CA ILE A 77 -11.47 6.38 12.34
C ILE A 77 -12.70 6.36 11.42
N GLU A 78 -12.51 6.33 10.11
CA GLU A 78 -13.62 6.29 9.13
C GLU A 78 -14.55 5.10 9.32
N ILE A 79 -13.99 3.92 9.62
CA ILE A 79 -14.79 2.72 9.92
C ILE A 79 -15.65 2.95 11.15
N TYR A 80 -15.07 3.48 12.23
CA TYR A 80 -15.83 3.73 13.46
C TYR A 80 -16.85 4.86 13.32
N GLU A 81 -16.53 5.95 12.62
CA GLU A 81 -17.47 7.04 12.33
C GLU A 81 -18.66 6.54 11.52
N LYS A 82 -18.41 5.67 10.52
CA LYS A 82 -19.46 5.02 9.74
C LYS A 82 -20.34 4.11 10.59
N MET A 83 -19.76 3.35 11.52
CA MET A 83 -20.52 2.45 12.41
C MET A 83 -21.33 3.21 13.46
N LEU A 84 -20.89 4.39 13.88
CA LEU A 84 -21.50 5.18 14.95
C LEU A 84 -22.35 6.36 14.44
N GLU A 85 -22.36 6.61 13.13
CA GLU A 85 -23.05 7.71 12.45
C GLU A 85 -22.75 9.10 13.04
N ARG A 86 -21.52 9.29 13.52
CA ARG A 86 -21.07 10.55 14.14
C ARG A 86 -19.54 10.73 13.99
N PRO A 87 -19.04 11.98 13.97
CA PRO A 87 -17.60 12.23 13.97
C PRO A 87 -16.97 11.82 15.30
N LEU A 88 -15.76 11.26 15.25
CA LEU A 88 -14.99 10.83 16.43
C LEU A 88 -13.80 11.74 16.74
N VAL A 89 -13.35 12.51 15.75
CA VAL A 89 -12.27 13.48 15.93
C VAL A 89 -12.85 14.88 15.70
N GLU A 90 -12.87 15.69 16.75
CA GLU A 90 -13.16 17.11 16.63
C GLU A 90 -11.95 17.80 16.00
N LYS A 91 -12.17 18.51 14.88
CA LYS A 91 -11.09 19.22 14.15
C LYS A 91 -10.35 20.23 15.04
N GLU A 92 -11.02 20.81 16.03
CA GLU A 92 -10.48 21.84 16.93
C GLU A 92 -9.41 21.31 17.90
N SER A 93 -9.53 20.07 18.38
CA SER A 93 -8.60 19.52 19.38
C SER A 93 -7.23 19.20 18.79
N GLY A 94 -7.16 18.80 17.52
CA GLY A 94 -5.91 18.48 16.83
C GLY A 94 -5.06 19.72 16.51
N GLU A 95 -5.72 20.83 16.15
CA GLU A 95 -5.04 22.11 15.89
C GLU A 95 -4.54 22.75 17.19
N ALA A 96 -5.31 22.67 18.27
CA ALA A 96 -4.88 23.12 19.59
C ALA A 96 -3.63 22.36 20.09
N ILE A 97 -3.59 21.04 19.95
CA ILE A 97 -2.44 20.23 20.37
C ILE A 97 -1.20 20.52 19.50
N LYS A 98 -1.39 20.68 18.19
CA LYS A 98 -0.30 21.05 17.27
C LYS A 98 0.25 22.45 17.58
N ALA A 99 -0.62 23.43 17.84
CA ALA A 99 -0.21 24.79 18.19
C ALA A 99 0.55 24.85 19.53
N ILE A 100 0.16 24.04 20.51
CA ILE A 100 0.89 23.93 21.80
C ILE A 100 2.27 23.29 21.59
N ALA A 101 2.38 22.26 20.75
CA ALA A 101 3.66 21.60 20.46
C ALA A 101 4.62 22.51 19.67
N ASP A 102 4.12 23.25 18.68
CA ASP A 102 4.90 24.17 17.85
C ASP A 102 5.32 25.45 18.63
N GLY A 103 4.60 25.81 19.70
CA GLY A 103 4.92 26.94 20.58
C GLY A 103 5.89 26.64 21.73
N LEU A 104 6.34 25.38 21.88
CA LEU A 104 7.31 24.94 22.90
C LEU A 104 8.76 24.87 22.37
N VAL A 105 9.01 25.35 21.15
CA VAL A 105 10.34 25.46 20.51
C VAL A 105 10.83 26.90 20.50
#